data_AF-A0A7L4ZSU1-F1
#
_entry.id   AF-A0A7L4ZSU1-F1
#
_cell.length_a   1.000
_cell.length_b   1.000
_cell.length_c   1.000
_cell.angle_alpha   90.00
_cell.angle_beta   90.00
_cell.angle_gamma   90.00
#
_symmetry.space_group_name_H-M   'P 1'
#
loop_
_entity.id
_entity.type
_entity.pdbx_description
1 polymer ?
#
loop_
_entity_poly.entity_id
_entity_poly.type
_entity_poly.pdbx_seq_one_letter_code
_entity_poly.pdbx_strand_id
1 'polypeptide(L)'
;MLLRHLFPLLTAGAVAWAIYASPAPPAASAAFSYRLLPAAGATIGYEISQQNRPLIRQLTVPGRGGTQGFRSAADADAVARLVVTKLARGLMPPAVTAHELDSLGVAP
;
A
#
# COMPACT_ATOMS: atom_id res chain seq x y z
N MET A 1 -6.50 -64.64 40.18
CA MET A 1 -7.17 -63.36 39.90
C MET A 1 -6.92 -62.45 41.09
N LEU A 2 -6.33 -61.26 41.02
CA LEU A 2 -5.67 -60.51 39.96
C LEU A 2 -4.72 -59.53 40.70
N LEU A 3 -3.43 -59.58 40.34
CA LEU A 3 -2.45 -58.48 40.24
C LEU A 3 -2.54 -57.31 41.26
N ARG A 4 -1.66 -57.18 42.26
CA ARG A 4 -0.22 -56.81 42.25
C ARG A 4 0.04 -55.36 41.78
N HIS A 5 0.44 -54.55 42.76
CA HIS A 5 1.27 -53.34 42.78
C HIS A 5 1.63 -52.66 41.44
N LEU A 6 1.63 -51.32 41.41
CA LEU A 6 2.84 -50.50 41.16
C LEU A 6 2.49 -49.00 41.07
N PHE A 7 3.07 -48.20 41.97
CA PHE A 7 3.64 -46.90 41.62
C PHE A 7 4.89 -47.19 40.77
N PRO A 8 5.12 -46.52 39.62
CA PRO A 8 6.23 -45.53 39.56
C PRO A 8 6.00 -44.39 38.53
N LEU A 9 6.36 -43.14 38.83
CA LEU A 9 7.59 -42.39 38.45
C LEU A 9 7.83 -42.10 36.95
N LEU A 10 8.16 -40.82 36.70
CA LEU A 10 9.05 -40.25 35.66
C LEU A 10 8.58 -40.32 34.20
N THR A 11 8.58 -39.23 33.41
CA THR A 11 9.80 -38.65 32.82
C THR A 11 9.51 -37.33 32.09
N ALA A 12 10.57 -36.53 31.95
CA ALA A 12 10.64 -35.21 31.34
C ALA A 12 10.00 -35.09 29.94
N GLY A 13 9.44 -33.91 29.65
CA GLY A 13 9.02 -33.51 28.31
C GLY A 13 9.07 -31.99 28.15
N ALA A 14 10.28 -31.43 27.95
CA ALA A 14 10.43 -30.09 27.40
C ALA A 14 10.08 -30.14 25.90
N VAL A 15 8.85 -29.79 25.53
CA VAL A 15 8.38 -29.64 24.14
C VAL A 15 7.26 -28.60 24.19
N ALA A 16 7.25 -27.44 23.57
CA ALA A 16 8.17 -26.76 22.67
C ALA A 16 7.88 -25.26 22.80
N TRP A 17 8.90 -24.42 23.07
CA TRP A 17 8.75 -22.95 22.94
C TRP A 17 8.69 -22.48 21.47
N ALA A 18 8.49 -23.39 20.51
CA ALA A 18 8.70 -23.12 19.08
C ALA A 18 7.42 -23.11 18.23
N ILE A 19 6.22 -23.25 18.80
CA ILE A 19 4.96 -23.26 18.00
C ILE A 19 4.27 -21.89 17.87
N TYR A 20 4.80 -20.82 18.49
CA TYR A 20 4.23 -19.48 18.33
C TYR A 20 4.97 -18.57 17.36
N ALA A 21 5.91 -19.10 16.57
CA ALA A 21 6.27 -18.44 15.32
C ALA A 21 5.15 -18.74 14.31
N SER A 22 4.00 -18.07 14.48
CA SER A 22 3.03 -17.98 13.40
C SER A 22 3.79 -17.37 12.22
N PRO A 23 3.90 -18.07 11.07
CA PRO A 23 4.39 -17.40 9.87
C PRO A 23 3.45 -16.22 9.67
N ALA A 24 4.00 -15.00 9.68
CA ALA A 24 3.22 -13.83 9.29
C ALA A 24 2.54 -14.19 7.96
N PRO A 25 1.23 -13.94 7.80
CA PRO A 25 0.55 -14.24 6.56
C PRO A 25 1.39 -13.68 5.40
N PRO A 26 1.58 -14.45 4.31
CA PRO A 26 2.38 -13.98 3.18
C PRO A 26 1.88 -12.59 2.83
N ALA A 27 2.78 -11.61 2.86
CA ALA A 27 2.46 -10.20 2.78
C ALA A 27 1.45 -10.01 1.65
N ALA A 28 0.18 -9.77 2.01
CA ALA A 28 -0.91 -9.68 1.06
C ALA A 28 -0.47 -8.64 0.01
N SER A 29 -0.37 -9.07 -1.25
CA SER A 29 0.07 -8.21 -2.35
C SER A 29 -0.64 -6.87 -2.20
N ALA A 30 0.13 -5.79 -1.99
CA ALA A 30 -0.39 -4.50 -1.59
C ALA A 30 -1.34 -3.98 -2.67
N ALA A 31 -2.64 -4.23 -2.50
CA ALA A 31 -3.66 -3.75 -3.41
C ALA A 31 -3.77 -2.23 -3.23
N PHE A 32 -3.18 -1.49 -4.18
CA PHE A 32 -3.33 -0.05 -4.29
C PHE A 32 -4.56 0.25 -5.14
N SER A 33 -5.38 1.19 -4.68
CA SER A 33 -6.51 1.75 -5.42
C SER A 33 -6.42 3.27 -5.39
N TYR A 34 -7.08 3.97 -6.31
CA TYR A 34 -7.14 5.43 -6.27
C TYR A 34 -8.54 5.93 -6.58
N ARG A 35 -8.81 7.17 -6.18
CA ARG A 35 -10.01 7.93 -6.56
C ARG A 35 -9.65 9.39 -6.85
N LEU A 36 -10.41 10.00 -7.74
CA LEU A 36 -10.30 11.44 -8.02
C LEU A 36 -11.02 12.24 -6.94
N LEU A 37 -10.52 13.44 -6.65
CA LEU A 37 -11.06 14.35 -5.65
C LEU A 37 -11.17 15.77 -6.22
N PRO A 38 -12.18 16.56 -5.82
CA PRO A 38 -12.17 17.99 -6.09
C PRO A 38 -11.03 18.67 -5.31
N ALA A 39 -10.41 19.66 -5.93
CA ALA A 39 -9.34 20.48 -5.38
C ALA A 39 -9.65 21.98 -5.54
N ALA A 40 -8.75 22.84 -5.05
CA ALA A 40 -8.94 24.28 -5.06
C ALA A 40 -9.12 24.84 -6.49
N GLY A 41 -9.90 25.91 -6.63
CA GLY A 41 -10.08 26.58 -7.93
C GLY A 41 -10.77 25.74 -9.01
N ALA A 42 -11.69 24.86 -8.62
CA ALA A 42 -12.38 23.92 -9.52
C ALA A 42 -11.42 22.98 -10.28
N THR A 43 -10.26 22.68 -9.69
CA THR A 43 -9.32 21.70 -10.21
C THR A 43 -9.57 20.32 -9.58
N ILE A 44 -8.80 19.33 -10.03
CA ILE A 44 -8.94 17.93 -9.64
C ILE A 44 -7.62 17.45 -9.03
N GLY A 45 -7.71 16.67 -7.97
CA GLY A 45 -6.59 15.91 -7.40
C GLY A 45 -6.93 14.42 -7.37
N TYR A 46 -6.09 13.65 -6.70
CA TYR A 46 -6.34 12.22 -6.46
C TYR A 46 -5.91 11.79 -5.06
N GLU A 47 -6.52 10.71 -4.59
CA GLU A 47 -6.09 10.00 -3.40
C GLU A 47 -5.82 8.54 -3.74
N ILE A 48 -4.67 8.04 -3.31
CA ILE A 48 -4.28 6.63 -3.39
C ILE A 48 -4.46 6.01 -2.02
N SER A 49 -5.11 4.86 -1.98
CA SER A 49 -5.30 4.05 -0.79
C SER A 49 -4.58 2.71 -0.93
N GLN A 50 -4.07 2.18 0.17
CA GLN A 50 -3.56 0.82 0.29
C GLN A 50 -4.41 0.09 1.32
N GLN A 51 -5.02 -1.04 0.93
CA GLN A 51 -5.91 -1.81 1.84
C GLN A 51 -6.99 -0.91 2.49
N ASN A 52 -7.61 -0.04 1.68
CA ASN A 52 -8.64 0.93 2.10
C ASN A 52 -8.18 2.01 3.08
N ARG A 53 -6.87 2.15 3.33
CA ARG A 53 -6.32 3.26 4.12
C ARG A 53 -5.71 4.31 3.18
N PRO A 54 -6.02 5.62 3.35
CA PRO A 54 -5.44 6.67 2.54
C PRO A 54 -3.92 6.70 2.75
N LEU A 55 -3.16 6.65 1.66
CA LEU A 55 -1.70 6.64 1.66
C LEU A 55 -1.13 7.94 1.10
N ILE A 56 -1.64 8.38 -0.05
CA ILE A 56 -1.22 9.62 -0.71
C ILE A 56 -2.46 10.43 -1.03
N ARG A 57 -2.47 11.70 -0.63
CA ARG A 57 -3.49 12.67 -1.03
C ARG A 57 -2.82 13.82 -1.76
N GLN A 58 -2.95 13.82 -3.09
CA GLN A 58 -2.28 14.77 -3.97
C GLN A 58 -3.31 15.73 -4.57
N LEU A 59 -3.38 16.94 -4.02
CA LEU A 59 -4.32 17.98 -4.45
C LEU A 59 -3.74 18.91 -5.53
N THR A 60 -2.43 18.88 -5.73
CA THR A 60 -1.70 19.72 -6.69
C THR A 60 -0.99 18.86 -7.74
N VAL A 61 -0.65 19.44 -8.89
CA VAL A 61 0.11 18.71 -9.92
C VAL A 61 1.55 18.45 -9.43
N PRO A 62 1.98 17.18 -9.25
CA PRO A 62 3.33 16.88 -8.81
C PRO A 62 4.37 17.32 -9.85
N GLY A 63 5.56 17.70 -9.44
CA GLY A 63 6.62 18.13 -10.37
C GLY A 63 6.36 19.47 -11.07
N ARG A 64 5.27 20.17 -10.74
CA ARG A 64 5.00 21.57 -11.16
C ARG A 64 4.91 22.48 -9.95
N GLY A 65 5.39 23.72 -10.12
CA GLY A 65 5.22 24.76 -9.12
C GLY A 65 3.78 25.28 -9.06
N GLY A 66 3.32 25.65 -7.87
CA GLY A 66 2.00 26.25 -7.65
C GLY A 66 1.11 25.43 -6.72
N THR A 67 -0.14 25.87 -6.60
CA THR A 67 -1.14 25.31 -5.67
C THR A 67 -2.37 24.74 -6.38
N GLN A 68 -2.35 24.68 -7.71
CA GLN A 68 -3.44 24.17 -8.51
C GLN A 68 -3.32 22.66 -8.77
N GLY A 69 -4.46 21.97 -8.81
CA GLY A 69 -4.58 20.60 -9.27
C GLY A 69 -4.68 20.51 -10.80
N PHE A 70 -5.08 19.33 -11.27
CA PHE A 70 -5.29 19.05 -12.68
C PHE A 70 -6.53 19.77 -13.20
N ARG A 71 -6.48 20.23 -14.46
CA ARG A 71 -7.63 20.83 -15.15
C ARG A 71 -8.63 19.79 -15.65
N SER A 72 -8.17 18.56 -15.92
CA SER A 72 -9.00 17.48 -16.43
C SER A 72 -8.95 16.25 -15.54
N ALA A 73 -10.06 15.50 -15.50
CA ALA A 73 -10.14 14.23 -14.79
C ALA A 73 -9.22 13.18 -15.43
N ALA A 74 -9.05 13.23 -16.75
CA ALA A 74 -8.20 12.31 -17.51
C ALA A 74 -6.72 12.47 -17.11
N ASP A 75 -6.24 13.69 -16.93
CA ASP A 75 -4.86 13.95 -16.49
C ASP A 75 -4.63 13.44 -15.07
N ALA A 76 -5.56 13.75 -14.16
CA ALA A 76 -5.48 13.26 -12.78
C ALA A 76 -5.50 11.73 -12.70
N ASP A 77 -6.33 11.07 -13.53
CA ASP A 77 -6.42 9.62 -13.65
C ASP A 77 -5.11 9.00 -14.16
N ALA A 78 -4.56 9.54 -15.24
CA ALA A 78 -3.31 9.07 -15.84
C ALA A 78 -2.14 9.15 -14.84
N VAL A 79 -2.02 10.27 -14.13
CA VAL A 79 -0.96 10.44 -13.13
C VAL A 79 -1.18 9.54 -11.91
N ALA A 80 -2.42 9.39 -11.44
CA ALA A 80 -2.72 8.48 -10.33
C ALA A 80 -2.35 7.03 -10.69
N ARG A 81 -2.63 6.57 -11.92
CA ARG A 81 -2.22 5.24 -12.42
C ARG A 81 -0.70 5.09 -12.47
N LEU A 82 0.04 6.12 -12.89
CA LEU A 82 1.50 6.10 -12.88
C LEU A 82 2.03 5.91 -11.45
N VAL A 83 1.50 6.66 -10.49
CA VAL A 83 1.92 6.58 -9.08
C VAL A 83 1.56 5.21 -8.50
N VAL A 84 0.36 4.68 -8.77
CA VAL A 84 -0.01 3.31 -8.38
C VAL A 84 0.94 2.27 -8.97
N THR A 85 1.32 2.42 -10.25
CA THR A 85 2.29 1.53 -10.91
C THR A 85 3.66 1.58 -10.25
N LYS A 86 4.12 2.77 -9.85
CA LYS A 86 5.39 2.94 -9.11
C LYS A 86 5.34 2.31 -7.73
N LEU A 87 4.24 2.54 -6.99
CA LEU A 87 4.01 1.95 -5.67
C LEU A 87 3.97 0.41 -5.74
N ALA A 88 3.27 -0.15 -6.73
CA ALA A 88 3.21 -1.59 -6.96
C ALA A 88 4.59 -2.20 -7.26
N ARG A 89 5.53 -1.41 -7.81
CA ARG A 89 6.93 -1.80 -8.05
C ARG A 89 7.87 -1.52 -6.88
N GLY A 90 7.35 -1.01 -5.76
CA GLY A 90 8.16 -0.67 -4.58
C GLY A 90 9.02 0.58 -4.74
N LEU A 91 8.76 1.43 -5.74
CA LEU A 91 9.51 2.66 -5.95
C LEU A 91 9.05 3.74 -4.96
N MET A 92 9.87 4.00 -3.94
CA MET A 92 9.58 4.92 -2.84
C MET A 92 10.67 6.01 -2.71
N PRO A 93 10.30 7.31 -2.58
CA PRO A 93 8.95 7.84 -2.77
C PRO A 93 8.50 7.77 -4.24
N PRO A 94 7.19 7.62 -4.55
CA PRO A 94 6.70 7.54 -5.92
C PRO A 94 6.58 8.94 -6.55
N ALA A 95 7.68 9.69 -6.54
CA ALA A 95 7.74 11.03 -7.11
C ALA A 95 7.44 10.99 -8.62
N VAL A 96 6.71 11.99 -9.12
CA VAL A 96 6.44 12.18 -10.55
C VAL A 96 7.21 13.39 -11.03
N THR A 97 7.99 13.21 -12.09
CA THR A 97 8.82 14.27 -12.68
C THR A 97 8.05 15.03 -13.77
N ALA A 98 8.51 16.23 -14.12
CA ALA A 98 7.93 17.00 -15.23
C ALA A 98 7.97 16.22 -16.56
N HIS A 99 9.09 15.54 -16.85
CA HIS A 99 9.23 14.71 -18.04
C HIS A 99 8.20 13.58 -18.11
N GLU A 100 7.83 12.98 -16.97
CA GLU A 100 6.79 11.94 -16.93
C GLU A 100 5.40 12.52 -17.16
N LEU A 101 5.13 13.75 -16.69
CA LEU A 101 3.88 14.45 -17.03
C LEU A 101 3.80 14.74 -18.53
N ASP A 102 4.89 15.23 -19.11
CA ASP A 102 4.98 15.52 -20.54
C ASP A 102 4.79 14.24 -21.37
N SER A 103 5.39 13.13 -20.93
CA SER A 103 5.22 11.80 -21.56
C SER A 103 3.78 11.28 -21.49
N LEU A 104 3.02 11.67 -20.46
CA LEU A 104 1.60 11.37 -20.32
C LEU A 104 0.70 12.33 -21.10
N GLY A 105 1.26 13.38 -21.71
CA GLY A 105 0.49 14.41 -22.42
C GLY A 105 -0.30 15.34 -21.49
N VAL A 106 0.04 15.37 -20.20
CA VAL A 106 -0.64 16.23 -19.22
C VAL A 106 -0.30 17.69 -19.53
N ALA A 107 -1.28 18.48 -19.95
CA ALA A 107 -1.08 19.88 -20.31
C ALA A 107 -0.65 20.74 -19.10
N PRO A 108 0.18 21.80 -19.28
CA PRO A 108 0.67 22.69 -18.22
C PRO A 108 -0.42 23.30 -17.33
#